data_AF-A0A9D6V2C3-F1
#
_entry.id   AF-A0A9D6V2C3-F1
#
_cell.length_a   1.000
_cell.length_b   1.000
_cell.length_c   1.000
_cell.angle_alpha   90.00
_cell.angle_beta   90.00
_cell.angle_gamma   90.00
#
_symmetry.space_group_name_H-M   'P 1'
#
loop_
_entity.id
_entity.type
_entity.pdbx_description
1 polymer ?
#
loop_
_entity_poly.entity_id
_entity_poly.type
_entity_poly.pdbx_seq_one_letter_code
_entity_poly.pdbx_strand_id
1 'polypeptide(L)'
;MSQRRHTLRLIEKQAECQGIVLRPLSAKVLPPTGPEDADVVDRDLLLDVAGRGRKVQLALASKLNLTGFSAPAGGCLLTDKNFSRRVRDLLQHSDDLSHEDLEALRIGRHYRIRPGLKVIVGRRESENDRLESLSSGKVLFSPSDFPGPVILVVGKPDSEELELIGGLIRRYSKQTYREGKISVHDPETGTQIVQATGVPSDDWLTQHLI
;
A
#
# COMPACT_ATOMS: atom_id res chain seq x y z
N MET A 1 20.92 2.60 15.29
CA MET A 1 21.43 2.82 13.92
C MET A 1 22.29 1.64 13.54
N SER A 2 21.85 0.83 12.58
CA SER A 2 22.52 -0.41 12.17
C SER A 2 23.87 -0.19 11.46
N GLN A 3 24.08 0.99 10.88
CA GLN A 3 25.25 1.29 10.04
C GLN A 3 26.43 1.93 10.79
N ARG A 4 26.74 1.47 12.01
CA ARG A 4 27.96 1.88 12.74
C ARG A 4 29.03 0.80 12.62
N ARG A 5 30.31 1.16 12.57
CA ARG A 5 31.42 0.20 12.35
C ARG A 5 31.41 -1.00 13.32
N HIS A 6 31.14 -0.76 14.61
CA HIS A 6 30.96 -1.82 15.59
C HIS A 6 29.78 -2.75 15.24
N THR A 7 28.63 -2.17 14.86
CA THR A 7 27.43 -2.92 14.51
C THR A 7 27.63 -3.74 13.23
N LEU A 8 28.33 -3.20 12.23
CA LEU A 8 28.68 -3.95 11.02
C LEU A 8 29.50 -5.20 11.35
N ARG A 9 30.54 -5.07 12.18
CA ARG A 9 31.36 -6.21 12.63
C ARG A 9 30.56 -7.24 13.43
N LEU A 10 29.65 -6.76 14.28
CA LEU A 10 28.79 -7.64 15.09
C LEU A 10 27.85 -8.46 14.18
N ILE A 11 27.20 -7.80 13.21
CA ILE A 11 26.32 -8.46 12.24
C ILE A 11 27.09 -9.52 11.45
N GLU A 12 28.28 -9.17 10.94
CA GLU A 12 29.12 -10.11 10.21
C GLU A 12 29.55 -11.31 11.06
N LYS A 13 29.86 -11.08 12.33
CA LYS A 13 30.18 -12.17 13.27
C LYS A 13 28.99 -13.10 13.48
N GLN A 14 27.81 -12.54 13.71
CA GLN A 14 26.60 -13.31 13.99
C GLN A 14 26.06 -14.04 12.77
N ALA A 15 26.25 -13.47 11.58
CA ALA A 15 25.87 -14.08 10.30
C ALA A 15 26.99 -14.95 9.70
N GLU A 16 28.09 -15.18 10.43
CA GLU A 16 29.22 -16.04 10.03
C GLU A 16 29.82 -15.66 8.66
N CYS A 17 29.81 -14.38 8.32
CA CYS A 17 30.24 -13.85 7.01
C CYS A 17 31.32 -12.76 7.14
N GLN A 18 32.14 -12.85 8.19
CA GLN A 18 33.22 -11.91 8.46
C GLN A 18 34.18 -11.79 7.28
N GLY A 19 34.44 -10.56 6.87
CA GLY A 19 35.33 -10.28 5.74
C GLY A 19 34.79 -10.68 4.37
N ILE A 20 33.54 -11.16 4.25
CA ILE A 20 32.96 -11.54 2.95
C ILE A 20 32.06 -10.44 2.40
N VAL A 21 31.35 -9.72 3.27
CA VAL A 21 30.32 -8.74 2.87
C VAL A 21 30.95 -7.46 2.30
N LEU A 22 31.06 -7.41 0.96
CA LEU A 22 31.45 -6.21 0.23
C LEU A 22 30.39 -5.12 0.35
N ARG A 23 30.83 -3.88 0.58
CA ARG A 23 29.95 -2.69 0.62
C ARG A 23 30.44 -1.67 -0.41
N PRO A 24 30.07 -1.80 -1.69
CA PRO A 24 30.70 -1.09 -2.81
C PRO A 24 30.75 0.43 -2.67
N LEU A 25 29.70 1.03 -2.08
CA LEU A 25 29.63 2.48 -1.89
C LEU A 25 30.58 2.99 -0.79
N SER A 26 30.97 2.15 0.16
CA SER A 26 31.78 2.52 1.34
C SER A 26 33.06 1.68 1.45
N ALA A 27 33.44 0.96 0.39
CA ALA A 27 34.52 -0.03 0.45
C ALA A 27 35.86 0.62 0.85
N LYS A 28 36.17 1.79 0.28
CA LYS A 28 37.42 2.51 0.53
C LYS A 28 37.55 3.03 1.96
N VAL A 29 36.45 3.16 2.71
CA VAL A 29 36.45 3.60 4.13
C VAL A 29 36.33 2.43 5.12
N LEU A 30 36.28 1.19 4.63
CA LEU A 30 36.22 -0.03 5.43
C LEU A 30 37.47 -0.91 5.17
N PRO A 31 37.79 -1.85 6.08
CA PRO A 31 38.82 -2.85 5.80
C PRO A 31 38.48 -3.64 4.51
N PRO A 32 39.49 -4.09 3.75
CA PRO A 32 39.26 -4.96 2.61
C PRO A 32 38.56 -6.25 3.03
N THR A 33 37.76 -6.74 2.10
CA THR A 33 37.08 -8.03 2.20
C THR A 33 37.89 -9.09 1.45
N GLY A 34 37.68 -10.37 1.77
CA GLY A 34 38.32 -11.50 1.09
C GLY A 34 38.17 -11.46 -0.45
N PRO A 35 37.01 -11.06 -1.03
CA PRO A 35 36.91 -10.83 -2.48
C PRO A 35 37.80 -9.72 -3.02
N GLU A 36 38.12 -8.70 -2.23
CA GLU A 36 39.07 -7.64 -2.62
C GLU A 36 40.51 -8.14 -2.51
N ASP A 37 40.85 -8.84 -1.42
CA ASP A 37 42.21 -9.38 -1.20
C ASP A 37 42.57 -10.51 -2.18
N ALA A 38 41.56 -11.22 -2.69
CA ALA A 38 41.71 -12.28 -3.70
C ALA A 38 41.63 -11.77 -5.14
N ASP A 39 41.65 -10.45 -5.36
CA ASP A 39 41.52 -9.79 -6.68
C ASP A 39 40.26 -10.18 -7.48
N VAL A 40 39.23 -10.72 -6.82
CA VAL A 40 37.92 -11.01 -7.43
C VAL A 40 37.16 -9.71 -7.70
N VAL A 41 37.42 -8.69 -6.88
CA VAL A 41 36.84 -7.35 -7.01
C VAL A 41 37.95 -6.31 -6.99
N ASP A 42 38.01 -5.51 -8.05
CA ASP A 42 38.90 -4.36 -8.12
C ASP A 42 38.41 -3.25 -7.17
N ARG A 43 39.16 -3.04 -6.08
CA ARG A 43 38.87 -2.04 -5.05
C ARG A 43 38.94 -0.61 -5.58
N ASP A 44 39.72 -0.34 -6.62
CA ASP A 44 39.91 1.01 -7.15
C ASP A 44 38.67 1.53 -7.87
N LEU A 45 37.84 0.63 -8.39
CA LEU A 45 36.53 0.95 -9.00
C LEU A 45 35.44 1.27 -7.95
N LEU A 46 35.69 1.03 -6.67
CA LEU A 46 34.72 1.24 -5.60
C LEU A 46 34.75 2.66 -5.04
N LEU A 47 33.83 2.99 -4.13
CA LEU A 47 33.67 4.34 -3.58
C LEU A 47 34.04 4.45 -2.10
N ASP A 48 34.17 5.69 -1.65
CA ASP A 48 34.54 6.13 -0.31
C ASP A 48 33.39 6.85 0.42
N VAL A 49 32.13 6.55 0.05
CA VAL A 49 30.96 7.23 0.63
C VAL A 49 30.86 6.92 2.12
N ALA A 50 30.86 7.99 2.93
CA ALA A 50 30.68 7.94 4.37
C ALA A 50 29.63 8.97 4.84
N GLY A 51 29.02 8.69 5.99
CA GLY A 51 28.02 9.58 6.60
C GLY A 51 26.61 9.43 6.00
N ARG A 52 25.82 10.49 6.08
CA ARG A 52 24.41 10.51 5.65
C ARG A 52 24.16 11.36 4.39
N GLY A 53 25.22 11.95 3.83
CA GLY A 53 25.13 12.78 2.65
C GLY A 53 24.79 11.93 1.42
N ARG A 54 23.91 12.46 0.55
CA ARG A 54 23.44 11.75 -0.66
C ARG A 54 24.03 12.31 -1.95
N LYS A 55 24.88 13.33 -1.87
CA LYS A 55 25.43 14.05 -3.03
C LYS A 55 26.14 13.11 -4.02
N VAL A 56 26.99 12.22 -3.52
CA VAL A 56 27.73 11.25 -4.35
C VAL A 56 26.78 10.24 -5.00
N GLN A 57 25.81 9.72 -4.25
CA GLN A 57 24.82 8.77 -4.75
C GLN A 57 23.94 9.37 -5.84
N LEU A 58 23.46 10.61 -5.65
CA LEU A 58 22.65 11.33 -6.63
C LEU A 58 23.46 11.66 -7.90
N ALA A 59 24.71 12.11 -7.75
CA ALA A 59 25.59 12.35 -8.89
C ALA A 59 25.87 11.06 -9.69
N LEU A 60 26.07 9.93 -9.00
CA LEU A 60 26.23 8.62 -9.63
C LEU A 60 24.95 8.19 -10.37
N ALA A 61 23.78 8.37 -9.75
CA ALA A 61 22.50 8.07 -10.39
C ALA A 61 22.31 8.88 -11.68
N SER A 62 22.64 10.19 -11.67
CA SER A 62 22.62 11.02 -12.87
C SER A 62 23.61 10.53 -13.93
N LYS A 63 24.84 10.17 -13.54
CA LYS A 63 25.86 9.63 -14.47
C LYS A 63 25.42 8.31 -15.13
N LEU A 64 24.67 7.50 -14.40
CA LEU A 64 24.14 6.21 -14.87
C LEU A 64 22.77 6.32 -15.56
N ASN A 65 22.24 7.54 -15.74
CA ASN A 65 20.89 7.79 -16.28
C ASN A 65 19.78 7.04 -15.53
N LEU A 66 19.93 6.88 -14.21
CA LEU A 66 18.89 6.29 -13.35
C LEU A 66 17.82 7.34 -13.06
N THR A 67 16.62 7.18 -13.62
CA THR A 67 15.50 8.13 -13.47
C THR A 67 14.41 7.64 -12.52
N GLY A 68 14.31 6.32 -12.30
CA GLY A 68 13.27 5.68 -11.48
C GLY A 68 13.76 5.21 -10.11
N PHE A 69 14.25 6.12 -9.26
CA PHE A 69 14.60 5.78 -7.88
C PHE A 69 13.76 6.57 -6.88
N SER A 70 13.27 5.87 -5.85
CA SER A 70 12.52 6.50 -4.77
C SER A 70 13.41 7.46 -3.98
N ALA A 71 12.83 8.54 -3.48
CA ALA A 71 13.52 9.39 -2.52
C ALA A 71 13.97 8.50 -1.33
N PRO A 72 15.26 8.50 -0.94
CA PRO A 72 15.79 7.66 0.14
C PRO A 72 15.28 8.04 1.54
N ALA A 73 14.22 8.85 1.61
CA ALA A 73 13.48 9.24 2.78
C ALA A 73 12.03 8.76 2.61
N GLY A 74 11.82 7.47 2.87
CA GLY A 74 10.49 6.88 3.00
C GLY A 74 10.59 5.79 4.06
N GLY A 75 9.79 5.89 5.12
CA GLY A 75 9.61 4.77 6.03
C GLY A 75 8.94 3.61 5.31
N CYS A 76 9.16 2.39 5.77
CA CYS A 76 8.41 1.24 5.26
C CYS A 76 6.93 1.43 5.60
N LEU A 77 6.01 1.32 4.63
CA LEU A 77 4.57 1.43 4.89
C LEU A 77 4.09 0.40 5.92
N LEU A 78 4.79 -0.72 6.08
CA LEU A 78 4.51 -1.71 7.13
C LEU A 78 4.86 -1.24 8.55
N THR A 79 5.44 -0.06 8.69
CA THR A 79 5.60 0.61 9.99
C THR A 79 4.38 1.45 10.37
N ASP A 80 3.50 1.77 9.41
CA ASP A 80 2.21 2.39 9.69
C ASP A 80 1.24 1.34 10.24
N LYS A 81 0.72 1.58 11.45
CA LYS A 81 -0.15 0.64 12.16
C LYS A 81 -1.43 0.32 11.37
N ASN A 82 -2.00 1.30 10.67
CA ASN A 82 -3.25 1.11 9.94
C ASN A 82 -3.00 0.34 8.64
N PHE A 83 -1.94 0.69 7.90
CA PHE A 83 -1.55 -0.05 6.71
C PHE A 83 -1.21 -1.51 7.03
N SER A 84 -0.44 -1.75 8.10
CA SER A 84 -0.11 -3.11 8.54
C SER A 84 -1.33 -3.92 8.99
N ARG A 85 -2.33 -3.28 9.60
CA ARG A 85 -3.62 -3.93 9.90
C ARG A 85 -4.33 -4.36 8.61
N ARG A 86 -4.38 -3.50 7.59
CA ARG A 86 -4.98 -3.81 6.28
C ARG A 86 -4.25 -4.92 5.54
N VAL A 87 -2.91 -4.93 5.57
CA VAL A 87 -2.11 -6.02 5.00
C VAL A 87 -2.41 -7.34 5.71
N ARG A 88 -2.44 -7.33 7.05
CA ARG A 88 -2.77 -8.54 7.83
C ARG A 88 -4.17 -9.06 7.51
N ASP A 89 -5.16 -8.16 7.45
CA ASP A 89 -6.53 -8.49 7.08
C ASP A 89 -6.62 -9.09 5.66
N LEU A 90 -5.88 -8.54 4.69
CA LEU A 90 -5.80 -9.11 3.34
C LEU A 90 -5.23 -10.53 3.37
N LEU A 91 -4.07 -10.73 4.01
CA LEU A 91 -3.41 -12.04 4.09
C LEU A 91 -4.23 -13.11 4.83
N GLN A 92 -5.11 -12.71 5.75
CA GLN A 92 -5.96 -13.63 6.50
C GLN A 92 -7.22 -14.07 5.74
N HIS A 93 -7.61 -13.35 4.68
CA HIS A 93 -8.88 -13.55 3.99
C HIS A 93 -8.74 -13.69 2.47
N SER A 94 -7.52 -13.85 1.97
CA SER A 94 -7.24 -13.97 0.54
C SER A 94 -6.08 -14.95 0.33
N ASP A 95 -6.40 -16.08 -0.31
CA ASP A 95 -5.41 -17.10 -0.67
C ASP A 95 -4.65 -16.72 -1.95
N ASP A 96 -5.29 -15.93 -2.82
CA ASP A 96 -4.71 -15.38 -4.04
C ASP A 96 -4.69 -13.84 -3.95
N LEU A 97 -3.51 -13.26 -4.19
CA LEU A 97 -3.26 -11.83 -4.01
C LEU A 97 -2.98 -11.19 -5.35
N SER A 98 -3.85 -10.27 -5.78
CA SER A 98 -3.61 -9.50 -6.98
C SER A 98 -2.79 -8.23 -6.70
N HIS A 99 -2.14 -7.68 -7.73
CA HIS A 99 -1.44 -6.40 -7.62
C HIS A 99 -2.41 -5.26 -7.26
N GLU A 100 -3.61 -5.29 -7.84
CA GLU A 100 -4.69 -4.34 -7.58
C GLU A 100 -5.15 -4.37 -6.12
N ASP A 101 -5.17 -5.56 -5.49
CA ASP A 101 -5.54 -5.67 -4.07
C ASP A 101 -4.52 -4.98 -3.17
N LEU A 102 -3.23 -5.12 -3.48
CA LEU A 102 -2.14 -4.44 -2.75
C LEU A 102 -2.19 -2.93 -2.94
N GLU A 103 -2.43 -2.46 -4.17
CA GLU A 103 -2.58 -1.04 -4.47
C GLU A 103 -3.79 -0.42 -3.76
N ALA A 104 -4.90 -1.17 -3.69
CA ALA A 104 -6.12 -0.72 -3.02
C ALA A 104 -5.93 -0.51 -1.50
N LEU A 105 -4.99 -1.21 -0.83
CA LEU A 105 -4.71 -1.03 0.61
C LEU A 105 -4.31 0.41 0.98
N ARG A 106 -3.78 1.16 0.01
CA ARG A 106 -3.31 2.54 0.19
C ARG A 106 -4.43 3.56 0.11
N ILE A 107 -5.64 3.12 -0.20
CA ILE A 107 -6.77 3.98 -0.54
C ILE A 107 -7.81 3.93 0.58
N GLY A 108 -8.40 5.08 0.90
CA GLY A 108 -9.67 5.08 1.60
C GLY A 108 -9.72 4.48 3.01
N ARG A 109 -10.94 4.13 3.39
CA ARG A 109 -11.31 3.41 4.62
C ARG A 109 -11.70 1.98 4.25
N HIS A 110 -11.27 1.01 5.05
CA HIS A 110 -11.54 -0.40 4.81
C HIS A 110 -12.50 -0.92 5.86
N TYR A 111 -13.58 -1.55 5.42
CA TYR A 111 -14.52 -2.24 6.30
C TYR A 111 -14.63 -3.70 5.92
N ARG A 112 -14.52 -4.58 6.90
CA ARG A 112 -14.79 -6.00 6.76
C ARG A 112 -16.25 -6.23 7.13
N ILE A 113 -17.12 -6.48 6.15
CA ILE A 113 -18.55 -6.70 6.41
C ILE A 113 -18.75 -8.09 7.01
N ARG A 114 -18.14 -9.11 6.39
CA ARG A 114 -18.10 -10.50 6.86
C ARG A 114 -16.89 -11.23 6.27
N PRO A 115 -16.59 -12.47 6.67
CA PRO A 115 -15.60 -13.29 5.97
C PRO A 115 -15.90 -13.34 4.47
N GLY A 116 -14.89 -13.04 3.65
CA GLY A 116 -15.01 -13.00 2.19
C GLY A 116 -15.65 -11.72 1.60
N LEU A 117 -16.11 -10.76 2.42
CA LEU A 117 -16.65 -9.48 1.92
C LEU A 117 -16.01 -8.28 2.61
N LYS A 118 -15.28 -7.49 1.83
CA LYS A 118 -14.63 -6.24 2.26
C LYS A 118 -15.01 -5.11 1.32
N VAL A 119 -15.12 -3.91 1.87
CA VAL A 119 -15.33 -2.70 1.09
C VAL A 119 -14.28 -1.65 1.37
N ILE A 120 -13.93 -0.88 0.34
CA ILE A 120 -12.96 0.20 0.38
C ILE A 120 -13.65 1.49 -0.04
N VAL A 121 -13.76 2.45 0.88
CA VAL A 121 -14.49 3.70 0.71
C VAL A 121 -13.51 4.84 0.44
N GLY A 122 -13.62 5.48 -0.72
CA GLY A 122 -12.83 6.66 -1.08
C GLY A 122 -13.16 7.86 -0.18
N ARG A 123 -12.14 8.68 0.15
CA ARG A 123 -12.30 9.85 1.04
C ARG A 123 -12.23 11.18 0.32
N ARG A 124 -11.75 11.16 -0.93
CA ARG A 124 -11.47 12.32 -1.77
C ARG A 124 -11.53 11.88 -3.24
N GLU A 125 -11.72 12.82 -4.14
CA GLU A 125 -11.88 12.59 -5.59
C GLU A 125 -10.75 11.71 -6.17
N SER A 126 -9.48 12.09 -5.99
CA SER A 126 -8.34 11.25 -6.40
C SER A 126 -8.26 9.83 -5.78
N GLU A 127 -8.95 9.56 -4.67
CA GLU A 127 -9.09 8.18 -4.17
C GLU A 127 -10.22 7.46 -4.89
N ASN A 128 -11.33 8.14 -5.17
CA ASN A 128 -12.42 7.61 -5.99
C ASN A 128 -11.92 7.21 -7.38
N ASP A 129 -11.22 8.10 -8.08
CA ASP A 129 -10.68 7.83 -9.43
C ASP A 129 -9.79 6.58 -9.45
N ARG A 130 -8.99 6.39 -8.39
CA ARG A 130 -8.13 5.22 -8.25
C ARG A 130 -8.93 3.95 -7.96
N LEU A 131 -9.98 4.03 -7.14
CA LEU A 131 -10.87 2.88 -6.91
C LEU A 131 -11.59 2.46 -8.20
N GLU A 132 -12.03 3.44 -8.99
CA GLU A 132 -12.61 3.19 -10.32
C GLU A 132 -11.61 2.49 -11.25
N SER A 133 -10.35 2.96 -11.31
CA SER A 133 -9.31 2.31 -12.13
C SER A 133 -8.96 0.88 -11.67
N LEU A 134 -9.21 0.55 -10.39
CA LEU A 134 -8.95 -0.77 -9.80
C LEU A 134 -10.20 -1.67 -9.80
N SER A 135 -11.30 -1.22 -10.42
CA SER A 135 -12.60 -1.90 -10.39
C SER A 135 -12.72 -3.07 -11.37
N SER A 136 -11.71 -3.32 -12.20
CA SER A 136 -11.74 -4.43 -13.17
C SER A 136 -12.05 -5.76 -12.49
N GLY A 137 -13.18 -6.38 -12.88
CA GLY A 137 -13.65 -7.65 -12.31
C GLY A 137 -14.22 -7.56 -10.88
N LYS A 138 -14.46 -6.35 -10.34
CA LYS A 138 -14.97 -6.12 -8.99
C LYS A 138 -16.24 -5.27 -9.03
N VAL A 139 -17.10 -5.44 -8.02
CA VAL A 139 -18.32 -4.63 -7.88
C VAL A 139 -17.92 -3.23 -7.38
N LEU A 140 -18.54 -2.21 -7.97
CA LEU A 140 -18.27 -0.80 -7.66
C LEU A 140 -19.58 -0.07 -7.36
N PHE A 141 -19.60 0.72 -6.30
CA PHE A 141 -20.70 1.61 -5.99
C PHE A 141 -20.30 3.07 -6.18
N SER A 142 -21.18 3.86 -6.77
CA SER A 142 -20.98 5.29 -6.94
C SER A 142 -22.31 6.06 -6.83
N PRO A 143 -22.28 7.31 -6.34
CA PRO A 143 -23.41 8.23 -6.47
C PRO A 143 -23.77 8.46 -7.95
N SER A 144 -25.06 8.46 -8.29
CA SER A 144 -25.52 8.74 -9.67
C SER A 144 -25.87 10.21 -9.92
N ASP A 145 -26.42 10.89 -8.92
CA ASP A 145 -27.00 12.24 -9.05
C ASP A 145 -26.56 13.20 -7.93
N PHE A 146 -25.50 12.86 -7.18
CA PHE A 146 -24.95 13.72 -6.13
C PHE A 146 -23.45 13.50 -5.92
N PRO A 147 -22.72 14.45 -5.30
CA PRO A 147 -21.33 14.23 -4.90
C PRO A 147 -21.21 13.28 -3.70
N GLY A 148 -20.35 12.28 -3.80
CA GLY A 148 -20.11 11.31 -2.71
C GLY A 148 -18.92 10.39 -2.97
N PRO A 149 -18.65 9.44 -2.05
CA PRO A 149 -17.54 8.51 -2.20
C PRO A 149 -17.85 7.39 -3.19
N VAL A 150 -16.81 6.88 -3.82
CA VAL A 150 -16.86 5.59 -4.53
C VAL A 150 -16.48 4.48 -3.57
N ILE A 151 -17.14 3.33 -3.70
CA ILE A 151 -16.84 2.14 -2.91
C ILE A 151 -16.48 0.99 -3.85
N LEU A 152 -15.28 0.45 -3.68
CA LEU A 152 -14.85 -0.80 -4.33
C LEU A 152 -15.13 -1.99 -3.41
N VAL A 153 -15.74 -3.04 -3.94
CA VAL A 153 -16.09 -4.24 -3.19
C VAL A 153 -15.15 -5.38 -3.57
N VAL A 154 -14.63 -6.06 -2.55
CA VAL A 154 -13.86 -7.30 -2.68
C VAL A 154 -14.71 -8.42 -2.11
N GLY A 155 -15.23 -9.28 -2.99
CA GLY A 155 -16.21 -10.32 -2.69
C GLY A 155 -17.54 -10.10 -3.42
N LYS A 156 -18.51 -10.99 -3.17
CA LYS A 156 -19.86 -10.90 -3.72
C LYS A 156 -20.86 -10.54 -2.61
N PRO A 157 -21.47 -9.35 -2.66
CA PRO A 157 -22.51 -8.96 -1.72
C PRO A 157 -23.85 -9.61 -2.08
N ASP A 158 -24.65 -9.97 -1.08
CA ASP A 158 -26.06 -10.29 -1.24
C ASP A 158 -26.95 -9.03 -1.21
N SER A 159 -28.27 -9.22 -1.30
CA SER A 159 -29.26 -8.13 -1.34
C SER A 159 -29.19 -7.20 -0.11
N GLU A 160 -29.02 -7.76 1.09
CA GLU A 160 -28.96 -6.98 2.34
C GLU A 160 -27.64 -6.21 2.41
N GLU A 161 -26.56 -6.84 1.95
CA GLU A 161 -25.24 -6.23 1.89
C GLU A 161 -25.15 -5.13 0.84
N LEU A 162 -25.84 -5.26 -0.30
CA LEU A 162 -25.99 -4.18 -1.27
C LEU A 162 -26.63 -2.94 -0.63
N GLU A 163 -27.68 -3.12 0.17
CA GLU A 163 -28.32 -2.01 0.88
C GLU A 163 -27.38 -1.37 1.92
N LEU A 164 -26.68 -2.19 2.70
CA LEU A 164 -25.71 -1.74 3.70
C LEU A 164 -24.57 -0.93 3.07
N ILE A 165 -24.01 -1.40 1.95
CA ILE A 165 -22.93 -0.71 1.23
C ILE A 165 -23.44 0.62 0.64
N GLY A 166 -24.67 0.64 0.10
CA GLY A 166 -25.31 1.89 -0.29
C GLY A 166 -25.48 2.85 0.90
N GLY A 167 -25.80 2.32 2.08
CA GLY A 167 -25.85 3.08 3.34
C GLY A 167 -24.50 3.71 3.71
N LEU A 168 -23.37 3.08 3.39
CA LEU A 168 -22.04 3.67 3.58
C LEU A 168 -21.80 4.88 2.67
N ILE A 169 -22.27 4.84 1.41
CA ILE A 169 -22.21 6.02 0.53
C ILE A 169 -22.96 7.18 1.19
N ARG A 170 -24.17 6.92 1.71
CA ARG A 170 -24.97 7.94 2.40
C ARG A 170 -24.29 8.43 3.68
N ARG A 171 -23.67 7.54 4.46
CA ARG A 171 -22.95 7.89 5.71
C ARG A 171 -21.88 8.94 5.49
N TYR A 172 -21.15 8.82 4.38
CA TYR A 172 -20.01 9.64 4.01
C TYR A 172 -20.34 10.75 3.02
N SER A 173 -21.62 10.91 2.68
CA SER A 173 -22.13 12.02 1.87
C SER A 173 -22.81 13.06 2.74
N LYS A 174 -23.04 14.26 2.19
CA LYS A 174 -23.80 15.30 2.90
C LYS A 174 -25.23 14.83 3.15
N GLN A 175 -25.79 15.22 4.29
CA GLN A 175 -27.12 14.80 4.73
C GLN A 175 -28.23 15.17 3.72
N THR A 176 -28.04 16.26 2.96
CA THR A 176 -28.94 16.70 1.88
C THR A 176 -29.07 15.72 0.72
N TYR A 177 -28.14 14.77 0.57
CA TYR A 177 -28.12 13.81 -0.53
C TYR A 177 -28.56 12.40 -0.11
N ARG A 178 -29.17 12.25 1.08
CA ARG A 178 -29.62 10.97 1.62
C ARG A 178 -30.76 10.30 0.84
N GLU A 179 -31.35 10.97 -0.14
CA GLU A 179 -32.34 10.40 -1.06
C GLU A 179 -31.79 10.19 -2.48
N GLY A 180 -30.54 10.60 -2.74
CA GLY A 180 -29.92 10.43 -4.06
C GLY A 180 -29.78 8.97 -4.48
N LYS A 181 -29.71 8.75 -5.78
CA LYS A 181 -29.61 7.42 -6.41
C LYS A 181 -28.17 6.92 -6.34
N ILE A 182 -28.02 5.63 -6.02
CA ILE A 182 -26.72 4.97 -5.94
C ILE A 182 -26.66 3.94 -7.06
N SER A 183 -25.63 4.05 -7.90
CA SER A 183 -25.31 3.10 -8.95
C SER A 183 -24.44 1.99 -8.39
N VAL A 184 -24.76 0.76 -8.76
CA VAL A 184 -23.93 -0.43 -8.53
C VAL A 184 -23.57 -0.98 -9.89
N HIS A 185 -22.28 -0.95 -10.22
CA HIS A 185 -21.73 -1.60 -11.39
C HIS A 185 -21.17 -2.96 -10.98
N ASP A 186 -21.79 -4.03 -11.46
CA ASP A 186 -21.33 -5.39 -11.31
C ASP A 186 -20.85 -5.90 -12.69
N PRO A 187 -19.60 -6.38 -12.82
CA PRO A 187 -19.10 -6.90 -14.10
C PRO A 187 -19.88 -8.12 -14.61
N GLU A 188 -20.57 -8.88 -13.76
CA GLU A 188 -21.34 -10.06 -14.16
C GLU A 188 -22.77 -9.71 -14.58
N THR A 189 -23.40 -8.75 -13.89
CA THR A 189 -24.84 -8.46 -14.05
C THR A 189 -25.15 -7.09 -14.67
N GLY A 190 -24.13 -6.23 -14.82
CA GLY A 190 -24.24 -4.88 -15.36
C GLY A 190 -24.51 -3.83 -14.30
N THR A 191 -25.02 -2.67 -14.74
CA THR A 191 -25.29 -1.53 -13.85
C THR A 191 -26.75 -1.53 -13.39
N GLN A 192 -26.97 -1.39 -12.09
CA GLN A 192 -28.29 -1.22 -11.48
C GLN A 192 -28.31 -0.07 -10.47
N ILE A 193 -29.51 0.43 -10.16
CA ILE A 193 -29.71 1.43 -9.11
C ILE A 193 -30.19 0.73 -7.84
N VAL A 194 -29.51 0.98 -6.73
CA VAL A 194 -29.91 0.49 -5.40
C VAL A 194 -30.46 1.64 -4.57
N GLN A 195 -31.62 1.42 -3.95
CA GLN A 195 -32.15 2.32 -2.94
C GLN A 195 -31.72 1.86 -1.55
N ALA A 196 -30.67 2.48 -1.02
CA ALA A 196 -30.37 2.35 0.40
C ALA A 196 -31.25 3.32 1.20
N THR A 197 -31.91 2.85 2.26
CA THR A 197 -32.71 3.71 3.13
C THR A 197 -32.00 4.05 4.44
N GLY A 198 -31.17 3.12 4.91
CA GLY A 198 -30.42 3.24 6.16
C GLY A 198 -29.04 3.89 6.03
N VAL A 199 -28.47 4.22 7.19
CA VAL A 199 -27.08 4.66 7.34
C VAL A 199 -26.47 3.87 8.50
N PRO A 200 -25.30 3.21 8.32
CA PRO A 200 -24.65 2.47 9.41
C PRO A 200 -24.35 3.35 10.63
N SER A 201 -24.52 2.78 11.82
CA SER A 201 -24.24 3.46 13.09
C SER A 201 -22.73 3.63 13.34
N ASP A 202 -22.36 4.53 14.25
CA ASP A 202 -20.95 4.74 14.63
C ASP A 202 -20.34 3.52 15.31
N ASP A 203 -21.15 2.76 16.04
CA ASP A 203 -20.75 1.49 16.65
C ASP A 203 -20.43 0.45 15.56
N TRP A 204 -21.31 0.32 14.56
CA TRP A 204 -21.07 -0.57 13.42
C TRP A 204 -19.77 -0.20 12.70
N LEU A 205 -19.57 1.09 12.40
CA LEU A 205 -18.35 1.56 11.74
C LEU A 205 -17.10 1.20 12.55
N THR A 206 -17.14 1.37 13.88
CA THR A 206 -16.00 1.10 14.75
C THR A 206 -15.68 -0.39 14.81
N GLN A 207 -16.70 -1.24 14.88
CA GLN A 207 -16.55 -2.70 14.96
C GLN A 207 -15.99 -3.31 13.67
N HIS A 208 -16.37 -2.77 12.50
CA HIS A 208 -16.03 -3.36 11.20
C HIS A 208 -14.81 -2.69 10.54
N LEU A 209 -14.26 -1.62 11.14
CA LEU A 209 -13.10 -0.90 10.61
C LEU A 209 -11.81 -1.72 10.72
N ILE A 210 -11.13 -1.86 9.58
CA ILE A 210 -9.81 -2.50 9.47
C ILE A 210 -8.68 -1.54 9.76
#